data_AF-A0AAW0GSW5-F1
#
_entry.id   AF-A0AAW0GSW5-F1
#
_cell.length_a   1.000
_cell.length_b   1.000
_cell.length_c   1.000
_cell.angle_alpha   90.00
_cell.angle_beta   90.00
_cell.angle_gamma   90.00
#
_symmetry.space_group_name_H-M   'P 1'
#
loop_
_entity.id
_entity.type
_entity.pdbx_description
1 polymer ?
#
loop_
_entity_poly.entity_id
_entity_poly.type
_entity_poly.pdbx_seq_one_letter_code
_entity_poly.pdbx_strand_id
1 'polypeptide(L)'
;MSSRSSATVDIHQNDQAPVVDPEKDQDGDSKKLQVQVDQQPEDPSAYLVTLSPEEDPKNRSAFRKWLIVVTVSMSALCVTCASSMAAFTEAPVAEEFHIGTEVSILGVSLYVQGLGIAPLLLGPLSELYGRNIVYRASFFLFWVFSWPVAFPPHIAVFLTFRFLTGFSGAAFLSVAGGSVSDLFTNEKLANPMALFTISPFIGPVLGPLVSGFLF
;
A
#
# COMPACT_ATOMS: atom_id res chain seq x y z
N MET A 1 -68.60 -30.32 6.24
CA MET A 1 -67.41 -29.81 6.96
C MET A 1 -66.43 -29.38 5.88
N SER A 2 -66.12 -28.13 5.56
CA SER A 2 -66.13 -26.80 6.21
C SER A 2 -66.30 -25.77 5.06
N SER A 3 -67.32 -24.90 4.98
CA SER A 3 -67.42 -23.53 5.54
C SER A 3 -66.13 -22.71 5.34
N ARG A 4 -66.04 -21.50 4.74
CA ARG A 4 -66.90 -20.29 4.56
C ARG A 4 -66.39 -19.52 3.31
N SER A 5 -67.17 -18.96 2.39
CA SER A 5 -68.04 -17.76 2.40
C SER A 5 -67.37 -16.41 2.71
N SER A 6 -67.27 -15.57 1.66
CA SER A 6 -67.48 -14.09 1.57
C SER A 6 -66.61 -13.16 2.43
N ALA A 7 -66.41 -11.87 2.15
CA ALA A 7 -66.43 -10.95 1.00
C ALA A 7 -66.10 -9.56 1.60
N THR A 8 -65.57 -8.66 0.78
CA THR A 8 -65.68 -7.19 0.88
C THR A 8 -64.80 -6.44 1.91
N VAL A 9 -64.08 -5.46 1.36
CA VAL A 9 -63.28 -4.43 1.99
C VAL A 9 -64.14 -3.18 2.15
N ASP A 10 -64.27 -2.65 3.37
CA ASP A 10 -64.88 -1.35 3.62
C ASP A 10 -63.89 -0.42 4.32
N ILE A 11 -63.79 0.79 3.76
CA ILE A 11 -62.95 1.90 4.17
C ILE A 11 -63.80 2.80 5.06
N HIS A 12 -63.40 3.05 6.31
CA HIS A 12 -63.87 4.23 7.04
C HIS A 12 -62.83 4.78 8.02
N GLN A 13 -62.65 6.09 7.88
CA GLN A 13 -61.78 7.00 8.60
C GLN A 13 -62.40 7.43 9.94
N ASN A 14 -61.54 7.75 10.91
CA ASN A 14 -61.58 8.96 11.74
C ASN A 14 -61.54 8.76 13.28
N ASP A 15 -60.71 9.63 13.86
CA ASP A 15 -60.85 10.35 15.12
C ASP A 15 -60.27 9.86 16.47
N GLN A 16 -59.40 10.76 16.98
CA GLN A 16 -59.23 11.21 18.36
C GLN A 16 -58.34 10.43 19.34
N ALA A 17 -57.15 11.01 19.57
CA ALA A 17 -56.36 10.90 20.78
C ALA A 17 -56.99 11.72 21.93
N PRO A 18 -56.74 11.35 23.21
CA PRO A 18 -56.75 12.31 24.29
C PRO A 18 -55.34 12.62 24.81
N VAL A 19 -55.20 13.89 25.16
CA VAL A 19 -54.02 14.62 25.62
C VAL A 19 -53.68 14.31 27.09
N VAL A 20 -52.41 14.49 27.40
CA VAL A 20 -51.60 14.18 28.59
C VAL A 20 -52.00 14.96 29.87
N ASP A 21 -51.67 14.41 31.06
CA ASP A 21 -50.97 15.06 32.20
C ASP A 21 -51.44 14.52 33.59
N PRO A 22 -50.67 14.65 34.70
CA PRO A 22 -49.47 13.87 35.03
C PRO A 22 -49.53 13.31 36.48
N GLU A 23 -48.49 12.57 36.87
CA GLU A 23 -48.07 12.37 38.29
C GLU A 23 -48.90 11.43 39.19
N LYS A 24 -48.42 10.18 39.39
CA LYS A 24 -48.07 9.70 40.75
C LYS A 24 -47.37 8.33 40.80
N ASP A 25 -46.36 8.34 41.67
CA ASP A 25 -45.85 7.27 42.54
C ASP A 25 -44.78 6.28 42.03
N GLN A 26 -43.75 6.21 42.88
CA GLN A 26 -42.40 5.65 42.76
C GLN A 26 -42.31 4.16 43.16
N ASP A 27 -41.09 3.64 43.03
CA ASP A 27 -40.56 2.31 43.41
C ASP A 27 -40.91 1.16 42.45
N GLY A 28 -40.00 0.51 41.73
CA GLY A 28 -38.55 0.40 41.89
C GLY A 28 -38.18 -1.08 41.88
N ASP A 29 -37.91 -1.66 40.70
CA ASP A 29 -36.96 -2.77 40.54
C ASP A 29 -36.71 -3.09 39.04
N SER A 30 -35.47 -3.45 38.72
CA SER A 30 -35.02 -4.07 37.47
C SER A 30 -35.09 -3.24 36.16
N LYS A 31 -34.21 -2.24 36.02
CA LYS A 31 -33.74 -1.76 34.71
C LYS A 31 -33.06 -2.91 33.95
N LYS A 32 -33.80 -3.65 33.14
CA LYS A 32 -33.21 -4.32 31.98
C LYS A 32 -32.72 -3.22 31.04
N LEU A 33 -31.40 -3.04 30.99
CA LEU A 33 -30.73 -2.36 29.89
C LEU A 33 -31.07 -3.16 28.62
N GLN A 34 -32.19 -2.83 27.98
CA GLN A 34 -32.45 -3.31 26.63
C GLN A 34 -31.41 -2.62 25.76
N VAL A 35 -30.37 -3.38 25.40
CA VAL A 35 -29.53 -3.12 24.25
C VAL A 35 -30.50 -2.96 23.09
N GLN A 36 -30.75 -1.71 22.70
CA GLN A 36 -31.43 -1.38 21.48
C GLN A 36 -30.54 -1.96 20.38
N VAL A 37 -30.96 -3.09 19.82
CA VAL A 37 -30.43 -3.62 18.58
C VAL A 37 -30.78 -2.55 17.56
N ASP A 38 -29.84 -1.64 17.34
CA ASP A 38 -29.95 -0.59 16.34
C ASP A 38 -30.24 -1.30 15.02
N GLN A 39 -31.38 -0.97 14.44
CA GLN A 39 -31.86 -1.60 13.22
C GLN A 39 -30.80 -1.38 12.15
N GLN A 40 -30.21 -2.48 11.69
CA GLN A 40 -29.35 -2.51 10.51
C GLN A 40 -30.05 -1.72 9.38
N PRO A 41 -29.49 -0.60 8.88
CA PRO A 41 -30.07 0.06 7.73
C PRO A 41 -29.96 -0.87 6.50
N GLU A 42 -31.11 -1.17 5.88
CA GLU A 42 -31.25 -1.98 4.66
C GLU A 42 -30.73 -1.28 3.37
N ASP A 43 -29.71 -0.45 3.49
CA ASP A 43 -29.08 0.18 2.34
C ASP A 43 -27.56 -0.04 2.42
N PRO A 44 -26.98 -0.93 1.58
CA PRO A 44 -25.53 -1.16 1.52
C PRO A 44 -24.73 0.11 1.18
N SER A 45 -25.42 1.17 0.75
CA SER A 45 -24.87 2.47 0.41
C SER A 45 -24.73 3.43 1.62
N ALA A 46 -25.38 3.14 2.76
CA ALA A 46 -25.38 4.01 3.94
C ALA A 46 -23.99 4.15 4.61
N TYR A 47 -23.10 3.19 4.37
CA TYR A 47 -21.72 3.18 4.87
C TYR A 47 -20.67 3.50 3.78
N LEU A 48 -21.11 3.83 2.55
CA LEU A 48 -20.19 4.24 1.49
C LEU A 48 -19.80 5.70 1.69
N VAL A 49 -18.62 5.92 2.29
CA VAL A 49 -17.93 7.21 2.24
C VAL A 49 -17.56 7.46 0.79
N THR A 50 -18.39 8.24 0.08
CA THR A 50 -18.13 8.65 -1.29
C THR A 50 -17.12 9.80 -1.25
N LEU A 51 -15.96 9.59 -1.88
CA LEU A 51 -14.98 10.66 -2.05
C LEU A 51 -15.57 11.73 -2.97
N SER A 52 -15.30 13.00 -2.65
CA SER A 52 -15.64 14.14 -3.49
C SER A 52 -15.06 13.93 -4.91
N PRO A 53 -15.76 14.29 -6.01
CA PRO A 53 -15.27 14.08 -7.38
C PRO A 53 -13.93 14.78 -7.72
N GLU A 54 -13.52 15.76 -6.89
CA GLU A 54 -12.21 16.44 -6.96
C GLU A 54 -11.09 15.67 -6.22
N GLU A 55 -11.45 14.83 -5.25
CA GLU A 55 -10.54 14.05 -4.39
C GLU A 55 -10.35 12.61 -4.88
N ASP A 56 -11.23 12.11 -5.76
CA ASP A 56 -11.13 10.75 -6.28
C ASP A 56 -9.90 10.59 -7.19
N PRO A 57 -8.88 9.78 -6.79
CA PRO A 57 -7.72 9.50 -7.63
C PRO A 57 -8.11 8.83 -8.96
N LYS A 58 -9.30 8.21 -9.04
CA LYS A 58 -9.86 7.61 -10.27
C LYS A 58 -10.38 8.63 -11.27
N ASN A 59 -10.57 9.90 -10.91
CA ASN A 59 -11.00 10.94 -11.87
C ASN A 59 -9.81 11.67 -12.53
N ARG A 60 -8.56 11.32 -12.20
CA ARG A 60 -7.37 11.95 -12.78
C ARG A 60 -7.19 11.58 -14.26
N SER A 61 -6.58 12.50 -15.04
CA SER A 61 -6.32 12.29 -16.46
C SER A 61 -5.51 11.02 -16.71
N ALA A 62 -5.86 10.28 -17.75
CA ALA A 62 -5.21 9.00 -18.08
C ALA A 62 -3.69 9.15 -18.22
N PHE A 63 -3.22 10.23 -18.84
CA PHE A 63 -1.80 10.53 -18.99
C PHE A 63 -1.07 10.63 -17.64
N ARG A 64 -1.64 11.32 -16.64
CA ARG A 64 -1.03 11.44 -15.31
C ARG A 64 -0.96 10.11 -14.58
N LYS A 65 -2.03 9.30 -14.67
CA LYS A 65 -2.04 7.95 -14.06
C LYS A 65 -0.95 7.07 -14.65
N TRP A 66 -0.82 7.05 -15.98
CA TRP A 66 0.21 6.29 -16.66
C TRP A 66 1.62 6.80 -16.33
N LEU A 67 1.83 8.11 -16.23
CA LEU A 67 3.11 8.68 -15.80
C LEU A 67 3.50 8.22 -14.40
N ILE A 68 2.55 8.18 -13.45
CA ILE A 68 2.80 7.67 -12.09
C ILE A 68 3.19 6.19 -12.13
N VAL A 69 2.44 5.36 -12.86
CA VAL A 69 2.76 3.93 -13.00
C VAL A 69 4.16 3.74 -13.58
N VAL A 70 4.48 4.42 -14.68
CA VAL A 70 5.81 4.33 -15.32
C VAL A 70 6.91 4.77 -14.36
N THR A 71 6.72 5.84 -13.60
CA THR A 71 7.71 6.33 -12.64
C THR A 71 7.97 5.32 -11.52
N VAL A 72 6.90 4.73 -10.96
CA VAL A 72 7.00 3.72 -9.90
C VAL A 72 7.62 2.44 -10.44
N SER A 73 7.22 1.99 -11.63
CA SER A 73 7.81 0.83 -12.31
C SER A 73 9.30 1.03 -12.59
N MET A 74 9.69 2.20 -13.11
CA MET A 74 11.09 2.53 -13.38
C MET A 74 11.92 2.54 -12.10
N SER A 75 11.36 3.07 -11.01
CA SER A 75 12.02 3.07 -9.70
C SER A 75 12.21 1.65 -9.17
N ALA A 76 11.19 0.80 -9.28
CA ALA A 76 11.27 -0.60 -8.88
C ALA A 76 12.30 -1.39 -9.72
N LEU A 77 12.36 -1.15 -11.03
CA LEU A 77 13.38 -1.71 -11.91
C LEU A 77 14.78 -1.24 -11.51
N CYS A 78 14.95 0.04 -11.20
CA CYS A 78 16.24 0.57 -10.76
C CYS A 78 16.72 -0.11 -9.47
N VAL A 79 15.84 -0.28 -8.49
CA VAL A 79 16.15 -0.95 -7.21
C VAL A 79 16.53 -2.41 -7.41
N THR A 80 15.82 -3.16 -8.26
CA THR A 80 16.16 -4.57 -8.53
C THR A 80 17.39 -4.72 -9.41
N CYS A 81 17.58 -3.83 -10.39
CA CYS A 81 18.80 -3.75 -11.21
C CYS A 81 20.04 -3.49 -10.35
N ALA A 82 19.97 -2.52 -9.42
CA ALA A 82 21.06 -2.20 -8.50
C ALA A 82 21.46 -3.41 -7.64
N SER A 83 20.48 -4.23 -7.20
CA SER A 83 20.75 -5.47 -6.48
C SER A 83 21.54 -6.47 -7.30
N SER A 84 21.29 -6.56 -8.60
CA SER A 84 21.93 -7.55 -9.47
C SER A 84 23.27 -7.08 -10.01
N MET A 85 23.44 -5.78 -10.26
CA MET A 85 24.75 -5.19 -10.54
C MET A 85 25.74 -5.44 -9.39
N ALA A 86 25.23 -5.48 -8.16
CA ALA A 86 26.05 -5.71 -6.97
C ALA A 86 26.79 -7.05 -6.99
N ALA A 87 26.23 -8.10 -7.60
CA ALA A 87 26.87 -9.41 -7.70
C ALA A 87 28.15 -9.38 -8.56
N PHE A 88 28.21 -8.49 -9.57
CA PHE A 88 29.42 -8.32 -10.40
C PHE A 88 30.47 -7.43 -9.74
N THR A 89 30.07 -6.60 -8.79
CA THR A 89 31.00 -5.76 -8.02
C THR A 89 31.74 -6.53 -6.92
N GLU A 90 31.44 -7.82 -6.70
CA GLU A 90 32.00 -8.56 -5.57
C GLU A 90 33.52 -8.71 -5.63
N ALA A 91 34.07 -9.05 -6.79
CA ALA A 91 35.51 -9.22 -6.99
C ALA A 91 36.28 -7.88 -6.90
N PRO A 92 35.87 -6.81 -7.60
CA PRO A 92 36.49 -5.49 -7.45
C PRO A 92 36.49 -4.96 -6.02
N VAL A 93 35.36 -5.10 -5.31
CA VAL A 93 35.24 -4.65 -3.91
C VAL A 93 36.13 -5.46 -2.97
N ALA A 94 36.28 -6.76 -3.21
CA ALA A 94 37.17 -7.61 -2.43
C ALA A 94 38.65 -7.22 -2.60
N GLU A 95 39.05 -6.88 -3.83
CA GLU A 95 40.40 -6.43 -4.15
C GLU A 95 40.69 -5.04 -3.57
N GLU A 96 39.79 -4.07 -3.75
CA GLU A 96 39.96 -2.69 -3.31
C GLU A 96 40.04 -2.54 -1.78
N PHE A 97 39.22 -3.30 -1.04
CA PHE A 97 39.23 -3.27 0.43
C PHE A 97 40.13 -4.32 1.07
N HIS A 98 40.81 -5.17 0.28
CA HIS A 98 41.61 -6.30 0.75
C HIS A 98 40.86 -7.20 1.75
N ILE A 99 39.62 -7.53 1.42
CA ILE A 99 38.72 -8.35 2.26
C ILE A 99 38.46 -9.72 1.62
N GLY A 100 38.01 -10.68 2.44
CA GLY A 100 37.57 -11.98 1.93
C GLY A 100 36.25 -11.91 1.15
N THR A 101 36.06 -12.83 0.21
CA THR A 101 34.85 -12.92 -0.63
C THR A 101 33.55 -12.99 0.19
N GLU A 102 33.58 -13.64 1.35
CA GLU A 102 32.44 -13.73 2.28
C GLU A 102 31.89 -12.35 2.68
N VAL A 103 32.78 -11.38 2.94
CA VAL A 103 32.38 -10.02 3.35
C VAL A 103 31.83 -9.22 2.16
N SER A 104 32.29 -9.53 0.95
CA SER A 104 31.78 -8.92 -0.28
C SER A 104 30.35 -9.39 -0.58
N ILE A 105 30.10 -10.70 -0.52
CA ILE A 105 28.77 -11.32 -0.67
C ILE A 105 27.80 -10.84 0.44
N LEU A 106 28.32 -10.60 1.64
CA LEU A 106 27.53 -10.02 2.74
C LEU A 106 26.91 -8.67 2.35
N GLY A 107 27.58 -7.85 1.54
CA GLY A 107 27.04 -6.58 1.06
C GLY A 107 25.80 -6.74 0.19
N VAL A 108 25.76 -7.75 -0.68
CA VAL A 108 24.57 -8.09 -1.48
C VAL A 108 23.46 -8.66 -0.59
N SER A 109 23.85 -9.54 0.34
CA SER A 109 22.91 -10.17 1.29
C SER A 109 22.21 -9.15 2.18
N LEU A 110 22.94 -8.16 2.70
CA LEU A 110 22.39 -7.06 3.51
C LEU A 110 21.43 -6.18 2.71
N TYR A 111 21.72 -5.93 1.44
CA TYR A 111 20.80 -5.18 0.56
C TYR A 111 19.46 -5.92 0.40
N VAL A 112 19.51 -7.22 0.11
CA VAL A 112 18.31 -8.06 -0.03
C VAL A 112 17.58 -8.22 1.30
N GLN A 113 18.31 -8.33 2.42
CA GLN A 113 17.71 -8.34 3.75
C GLN A 113 16.98 -7.02 4.05
N GLY A 114 17.57 -5.87 3.71
CA GLY A 114 16.93 -4.57 3.80
C GLY A 114 15.64 -4.51 2.97
N LEU A 115 15.67 -5.02 1.73
CA LEU A 115 14.49 -5.13 0.87
C LEU A 115 13.38 -6.01 1.46
N GLY A 116 13.72 -7.06 2.21
CA GLY A 116 12.75 -7.95 2.84
C GLY A 116 12.13 -7.39 4.13
N ILE A 117 12.92 -6.67 4.94
CA ILE A 117 12.46 -6.12 6.23
C ILE A 117 11.65 -4.83 6.03
N ALA A 118 12.05 -3.98 5.09
CA ALA A 118 11.43 -2.68 4.90
C ALA A 118 9.92 -2.69 4.60
N PRO A 119 9.36 -3.60 3.76
CA PRO A 119 7.93 -3.69 3.52
C PRO A 119 7.08 -3.88 4.78
N LEU A 120 7.62 -4.54 5.81
CA LEU A 120 6.93 -4.76 7.09
C LEU A 120 6.64 -3.43 7.81
N LEU A 121 7.50 -2.44 7.64
CA LEU A 121 7.37 -1.12 8.24
C LEU A 121 6.75 -0.12 7.27
N LEU A 122 7.22 -0.10 6.02
CA LEU A 122 6.82 0.89 5.01
C LEU A 122 5.42 0.65 4.46
N GLY A 123 4.93 -0.60 4.48
CA GLY A 123 3.54 -0.95 4.15
C GLY A 123 2.53 -0.18 4.99
N PRO A 124 2.44 -0.43 6.31
CA PRO A 124 1.49 0.29 7.18
C PRO A 124 1.78 1.79 7.26
N LEU A 125 3.06 2.19 7.19
CA LEU A 125 3.42 3.60 7.18
C LEU A 125 2.84 4.34 5.95
N SER A 126 2.74 3.67 4.81
CA SER A 126 2.17 4.25 3.58
C SER A 126 0.66 4.47 3.66
N GLU A 127 -0.04 3.72 4.50
CA GLU A 127 -1.47 3.86 4.73
C GLU A 127 -1.78 4.98 5.74
N LEU A 128 -0.93 5.14 6.77
CA LEU A 128 -1.12 6.16 7.81
C LEU A 128 -0.69 7.58 7.37
N TYR A 129 0.46 7.69 6.70
CA TYR A 129 1.05 8.99 6.32
C TYR A 129 0.80 9.36 4.86
N GLY A 130 0.18 8.47 4.09
CA GLY A 130 -0.10 8.66 2.68
C GLY A 130 1.03 8.23 1.75
N ARG A 131 0.65 7.57 0.65
CA ARG A 131 1.57 6.91 -0.28
C ARG A 131 2.60 7.86 -0.93
N ASN A 132 2.19 9.08 -1.28
CA ASN A 132 3.06 10.05 -1.96
C ASN A 132 4.23 10.55 -1.07
N ILE A 133 3.97 10.76 0.22
CA ILE A 133 5.01 11.18 1.18
C ILE A 133 6.04 10.06 1.33
N VAL A 134 5.59 8.80 1.44
CA VAL A 134 6.49 7.65 1.54
C VAL A 134 7.38 7.51 0.30
N TYR A 135 6.84 7.64 -0.91
CA TYR A 135 7.68 7.59 -2.12
C TYR A 135 8.74 8.68 -2.17
N ARG A 136 8.39 9.92 -1.84
CA ARG A 136 9.35 11.04 -1.86
C ARG A 136 10.42 10.87 -0.80
N ALA A 137 10.04 10.45 0.40
CA ALA A 137 10.99 10.17 1.48
C ALA A 137 11.93 9.03 1.10
N SER A 138 11.40 7.91 0.61
CA SER A 138 12.19 6.77 0.15
C SER A 138 13.11 7.11 -1.01
N PHE A 139 12.65 7.90 -1.98
CA PHE A 139 13.48 8.33 -3.11
C PHE A 139 14.64 9.21 -2.63
N PHE A 140 14.35 10.15 -1.74
CA PHE A 140 15.36 11.04 -1.18
C PHE A 140 16.39 10.26 -0.36
N LEU A 141 15.94 9.35 0.51
CA LEU A 141 16.83 8.49 1.28
C LEU A 141 17.66 7.57 0.40
N PHE A 142 17.07 6.97 -0.64
CA PHE A 142 17.79 6.15 -1.60
C PHE A 142 18.90 6.94 -2.30
N TRP A 143 18.59 8.16 -2.74
CA TRP A 143 19.58 9.04 -3.37
C TRP A 143 20.71 9.43 -2.40
N VAL A 144 20.38 9.82 -1.16
CA VAL A 144 21.37 10.18 -0.13
C VAL A 144 22.24 8.99 0.26
N PHE A 145 21.66 7.81 0.46
CA PHE A 145 22.39 6.60 0.85
C PHE A 145 23.20 5.99 -0.30
N SER A 146 22.86 6.31 -1.55
CA SER A 146 23.66 5.88 -2.70
C SER A 146 25.03 6.55 -2.76
N TRP A 147 25.21 7.76 -2.21
CA TRP A 147 26.50 8.47 -2.21
C TRP A 147 27.59 7.76 -1.41
N PRO A 148 27.37 7.38 -0.12
CA PRO A 148 28.36 6.64 0.66
C PRO A 148 28.64 5.23 0.13
N VAL A 149 27.75 4.65 -0.66
CA VAL A 149 27.97 3.36 -1.35
C VAL A 149 28.90 3.53 -2.55
N ALA A 150 28.86 4.69 -3.23
CA ALA A 150 29.73 4.99 -4.37
C ALA A 150 31.14 5.42 -3.93
N PHE A 151 31.27 6.10 -2.79
CA PHE A 151 32.56 6.52 -2.22
C PHE A 151 32.75 6.04 -0.77
N PRO A 152 32.83 4.71 -0.54
CA PRO A 152 32.96 4.18 0.81
C PRO A 152 34.39 4.38 1.35
N PRO A 153 34.58 5.08 2.49
CA PRO A 153 35.90 5.22 3.13
C PRO A 153 36.37 3.93 3.82
N HIS A 154 35.44 3.03 4.16
CA HIS A 154 35.72 1.74 4.80
C HIS A 154 34.56 0.76 4.59
N ILE A 155 34.87 -0.54 4.70
CA ILE A 155 33.92 -1.63 4.44
C ILE A 155 32.67 -1.58 5.33
N ALA A 156 32.78 -1.20 6.60
CA ALA A 156 31.62 -1.15 7.49
C ALA A 156 30.59 -0.09 7.04
N VAL A 157 31.04 1.04 6.49
CA VAL A 157 30.17 2.04 5.86
C VAL A 157 29.55 1.46 4.60
N PHE A 158 30.32 0.83 3.72
CA PHE A 158 29.75 0.17 2.54
C PHE A 158 28.62 -0.81 2.88
N LEU A 159 28.84 -1.70 3.87
CA LEU A 159 27.85 -2.70 4.30
C LEU A 159 26.61 -2.05 4.93
N THR A 160 26.80 -1.06 5.82
CA THR A 160 25.68 -0.38 6.50
C THR A 160 24.83 0.39 5.51
N PHE A 161 25.46 1.15 4.62
CA PHE A 161 24.72 1.91 3.60
C PHE A 161 24.12 1.01 2.53
N ARG A 162 24.68 -0.18 2.26
CA ARG A 162 24.00 -1.19 1.42
C ARG A 162 22.69 -1.65 2.02
N PHE A 163 22.65 -1.97 3.31
CA PHE A 163 21.41 -2.28 4.01
C PHE A 163 20.41 -1.12 3.92
N LEU A 164 20.84 0.11 4.23
CA LEU A 164 19.97 1.29 4.23
C LEU A 164 19.45 1.64 2.83
N THR A 165 20.27 1.49 1.80
CA THR A 165 19.87 1.72 0.41
C THR A 165 18.80 0.70 -0.01
N GLY A 166 19.01 -0.59 0.28
CA GLY A 166 18.01 -1.63 0.05
C GLY A 166 16.71 -1.37 0.83
N PHE A 167 16.83 -1.02 2.11
CA PHE A 167 15.69 -0.69 2.96
C PHE A 167 14.86 0.48 2.40
N SER A 168 15.51 1.56 1.96
CA SER A 168 14.83 2.72 1.37
C SER A 168 14.18 2.41 0.01
N GLY A 169 14.84 1.59 -0.82
CA GLY A 169 14.34 1.18 -2.13
C GLY A 169 13.12 0.25 -2.09
N ALA A 170 12.91 -0.48 -0.99
CA ALA A 170 11.83 -1.44 -0.87
C ALA A 170 10.42 -0.83 -0.94
N ALA A 171 10.29 0.47 -0.59
CA ALA A 171 9.02 1.19 -0.70
C ALA A 171 8.44 1.14 -2.12
N PHE A 172 9.30 1.22 -3.13
CA PHE A 172 8.88 1.19 -4.54
C PHE A 172 8.37 -0.18 -4.99
N LEU A 173 8.70 -1.26 -4.27
CA LEU A 173 8.17 -2.59 -4.57
C LEU A 173 6.89 -2.85 -3.77
N SER A 174 6.89 -2.53 -2.47
CA SER A 174 5.79 -2.87 -1.57
C SER A 174 4.57 -1.94 -1.72
N VAL A 175 4.78 -0.63 -1.79
CA VAL A 175 3.68 0.36 -1.82
C VAL A 175 3.06 0.49 -3.21
N ALA A 176 3.81 0.09 -4.24
CA ALA A 176 3.44 0.24 -5.64
C ALA A 176 2.17 -0.50 -6.03
N GLY A 177 2.04 -1.77 -5.62
CA GLY A 177 0.86 -2.56 -5.94
C GLY A 177 -0.44 -1.89 -5.45
N GLY A 178 -0.45 -1.43 -4.20
CA GLY A 178 -1.61 -0.71 -3.67
C GLY A 178 -1.80 0.67 -4.31
N SER A 179 -0.73 1.37 -4.68
CA SER A 179 -0.83 2.66 -5.37
C SER A 179 -1.48 2.54 -6.75
N VAL A 180 -1.13 1.50 -7.50
CA VAL A 180 -1.72 1.20 -8.81
C VAL A 180 -3.20 0.84 -8.65
N SER A 181 -3.55 0.05 -7.62
CA SER A 181 -4.93 -0.29 -7.27
C SER A 181 -5.79 0.92 -6.90
N ASP A 182 -5.23 1.94 -6.27
CA ASP A 182 -5.96 3.15 -5.92
C ASP A 182 -6.22 4.07 -7.13
N LEU A 183 -5.38 4.00 -8.17
CA LEU A 183 -5.44 4.88 -9.35
C LEU A 183 -6.39 4.39 -10.46
N PHE A 184 -6.62 3.08 -10.55
CA PHE A 184 -7.39 2.46 -11.65
C PHE A 184 -8.62 1.72 -11.14
N THR A 185 -9.71 1.79 -11.89
CA THR A 185 -10.89 0.94 -11.67
C THR A 185 -10.56 -0.51 -11.99
N ASN A 186 -11.21 -1.47 -11.32
CA ASN A 186 -10.96 -2.92 -11.46
C ASN A 186 -10.87 -3.40 -12.92
N GLU A 187 -11.71 -2.88 -13.81
CA GLU A 187 -11.73 -3.23 -15.24
C GLU A 187 -10.44 -2.86 -16.00
N LYS A 188 -9.76 -1.79 -15.57
CA LYS A 188 -8.55 -1.25 -16.23
C LYS A 188 -7.28 -1.47 -15.41
N LEU A 189 -7.37 -2.18 -14.29
CA LEU A 189 -6.27 -2.41 -13.35
C LEU A 189 -5.23 -3.40 -13.90
N ALA A 190 -5.68 -4.40 -14.67
CA ALA A 190 -4.83 -5.51 -15.10
C ALA A 190 -3.60 -5.04 -15.92
N ASN A 191 -3.81 -4.13 -16.87
CA ASN A 191 -2.73 -3.62 -17.73
C ASN A 191 -1.61 -2.89 -16.96
N PRO A 192 -1.90 -1.85 -16.14
CA PRO A 192 -0.86 -1.16 -15.38
C PRO A 192 -0.22 -2.05 -14.31
N MET A 193 -0.99 -2.97 -13.70
CA MET A 193 -0.44 -3.92 -12.72
C MET A 193 0.51 -4.94 -13.38
N ALA A 194 0.19 -5.42 -14.58
CA ALA A 194 1.06 -6.29 -15.36
C ALA A 194 2.38 -5.58 -15.71
N LEU A 195 2.31 -4.33 -16.18
CA LEU A 195 3.51 -3.53 -16.47
C LEU A 195 4.37 -3.30 -15.23
N PHE A 196 3.73 -3.00 -14.10
CA PHE A 196 4.45 -2.88 -12.83
C PHE A 196 5.11 -4.21 -12.46
N THR A 197 4.40 -5.32 -12.55
CA THR A 197 4.92 -6.65 -12.16
C THR A 197 6.11 -7.05 -13.01
N ILE A 198 6.08 -6.81 -14.33
CA ILE A 198 7.19 -7.13 -15.24
C ILE A 198 8.46 -6.33 -14.90
N SER A 199 8.31 -5.10 -14.40
CA SER A 199 9.42 -4.17 -14.20
C SER A 199 10.51 -4.67 -13.22
N PRO A 200 10.17 -5.14 -11.99
CA PRO A 200 11.12 -5.78 -11.09
C PRO A 200 11.80 -7.03 -11.65
N PHE A 201 11.14 -7.82 -12.51
CA PHE A 201 11.72 -9.03 -13.12
C PHE A 201 12.75 -8.70 -14.21
N ILE A 202 12.55 -7.61 -14.94
CA ILE A 202 13.52 -7.15 -15.96
C ILE A 202 14.81 -6.65 -15.29
N GLY A 203 14.74 -6.04 -14.11
CA GLY A 203 15.90 -5.45 -13.44
C GLY A 203 17.08 -6.44 -13.25
N PRO A 204 16.86 -7.66 -12.71
CA PRO A 204 17.92 -8.65 -12.57
C PRO A 204 18.51 -9.18 -13.86
N VAL A 205 17.80 -9.06 -14.99
CA VAL A 205 18.32 -9.40 -16.32
C VAL A 205 19.22 -8.28 -16.83
N LEU A 206 18.81 -7.02 -16.65
CA LEU A 206 19.56 -5.85 -17.11
C LEU A 206 20.79 -5.56 -16.25
N GLY A 207 20.75 -5.83 -14.95
CA GLY A 207 21.85 -5.53 -14.02
C GLY A 207 23.19 -6.12 -14.48
N PRO A 208 23.30 -7.45 -14.62
CA PRO A 208 24.49 -8.14 -15.14
C PRO A 208 24.94 -7.65 -16.51
N LEU A 209 23.99 -7.38 -17.41
CA LEU A 209 24.29 -6.89 -18.75
C LEU A 209 25.00 -5.55 -18.69
N VAL A 210 24.48 -4.59 -17.90
CA VAL A 210 25.08 -3.27 -17.77
C VAL A 210 26.40 -3.33 -17.00
N SER A 211 26.47 -4.07 -15.89
CA SER A 211 27.69 -4.18 -15.10
C SER A 211 28.82 -4.88 -15.86
N GLY A 212 28.51 -5.89 -16.67
CA GLY A 212 29.50 -6.61 -17.47
C GLY A 212 30.05 -5.84 -18.68
N PHE A 213 29.45 -4.70 -19.06
CA PHE A 213 30.06 -3.78 -20.03
C PHE A 213 30.97 -2.74 -19.38
N LEU A 214 30.80 -2.48 -18.08
CA LEU A 214 31.54 -1.45 -17.33
C LEU A 214 32.79 -2.01 -16.64
N PHE A 215 32.80 -3.31 -16.29
CA PHE A 215 33.88 -4.02 -15.62
C PHE A 215 34.33 -5.22 -16.47
#